data_AF-A0A7S3I146-F1
#
_entry.id   AF-A0A7S3I146-F1
#
_cell.length_a   1.000
_cell.length_b   1.000
_cell.length_c   1.000
_cell.angle_alpha   90.00
_cell.angle_beta   90.00
_cell.angle_gamma   90.00
#
_symmetry.space_group_name_H-M   'P 1'
#
loop_
_entity.id
_entity.type
_entity.pdbx_description
1 polymer ?
#
loop_
_entity_poly.entity_id
_entity_poly.type
_entity_poly.pdbx_seq_one_letter_code
_entity_poly.pdbx_strand_id
1 'polypeptide(L)'
;KAYAVGDAHPVETIQKDWLRNQLENKHYVMGNVYGTHLPMRLKMETNILSQVSRLPGIRSSHVGLNTILGRDETIDFEDYLGLPENSEQEVDTRALLERKYGITPPTSLLGPSALGGMPHKPSHTQMPRAGIA
;
A
#
# COMPACT_ATOMS: atom_id res chain seq x y z
N LYS A 1 15.65 7.49 24.87
CA LYS A 1 14.37 6.75 25.03
C LYS A 1 13.43 7.27 23.97
N ALA A 2 13.18 6.49 22.91
CA ALA A 2 12.24 6.85 21.86
C ALA A 2 10.82 6.76 22.43
N TYR A 3 10.02 7.81 22.28
CA TYR A 3 8.61 7.79 22.66
C TYR A 3 7.88 6.88 21.68
N ALA A 4 7.42 5.72 22.16
CA ALA A 4 6.36 5.02 21.47
C ALA A 4 5.15 5.95 21.46
N VAL A 5 4.85 6.58 20.32
CA VAL A 5 3.58 7.27 20.12
C VAL A 5 2.55 6.15 19.98
N GLY A 6 2.06 5.63 21.11
CA GLY A 6 0.79 4.92 21.12
C GLY A 6 -0.27 5.84 20.53
N ASP A 7 -1.22 5.29 19.79
CA ASP A 7 -2.25 6.04 19.05
C ASP A 7 -2.69 7.26 19.84
N ALA A 8 -2.37 8.44 19.32
CA ALA A 8 -2.45 9.68 20.10
C ALA A 8 -3.91 9.99 20.47
N HIS A 9 -4.85 9.41 19.73
CA HIS A 9 -6.27 9.58 19.91
C HIS A 9 -6.99 8.22 19.89
N PRO A 10 -7.94 7.96 20.82
CA PRO A 10 -8.66 6.69 20.89
C PRO A 10 -9.53 6.39 19.65
N VAL A 11 -9.84 7.39 18.81
CA VAL A 11 -10.54 7.15 17.54
C VAL A 11 -9.58 6.69 16.43
N GLU A 12 -8.29 6.98 16.54
CA GLU A 12 -7.31 6.56 15.54
C GLU A 12 -7.23 5.03 15.47
N THR A 13 -7.24 4.34 16.61
CA THR A 13 -7.30 2.86 16.67
C THR A 13 -8.57 2.33 16.02
N ILE A 14 -9.72 2.95 16.34
CA ILE A 14 -11.02 2.57 15.80
C ILE A 14 -11.03 2.71 14.28
N GLN A 15 -10.45 3.78 13.75
CA GLN A 15 -10.36 4.03 12.30
C GLN A 15 -9.44 3.02 11.61
N LYS A 16 -8.27 2.71 12.20
CA LYS A 16 -7.34 1.72 11.66
C LYS A 16 -7.95 0.32 11.58
N ASP A 17 -8.72 -0.07 12.60
CA ASP A 17 -9.32 -1.41 12.67
C ASP A 17 -10.69 -1.50 11.99
N TRP A 18 -11.27 -0.37 11.55
CA TRP A 18 -12.64 -0.31 11.04
C TRP A 18 -12.91 -1.32 9.91
N LEU A 19 -12.07 -1.35 8.88
CA LEU A 19 -12.26 -2.23 7.73
C LEU A 19 -12.17 -3.71 8.12
N ARG A 20 -11.20 -4.05 8.97
CA ARG A 20 -11.00 -5.41 9.48
C ARG A 20 -12.22 -5.87 10.27
N ASN A 21 -12.72 -5.02 11.17
CA ASN A 21 -13.91 -5.31 11.97
C ASN A 21 -15.18 -5.45 11.10
N GLN A 22 -15.34 -4.61 10.08
CA GLN A 22 -16.47 -4.71 9.13
C GLN A 22 -16.45 -6.06 8.40
N LEU A 23 -15.29 -6.47 7.89
CA LEU A 23 -15.14 -7.76 7.22
C LEU A 23 -15.43 -8.92 8.17
N GLU A 24 -14.86 -8.90 9.38
CA GLU A 24 -15.09 -9.96 10.38
C GLU A 24 -16.56 -10.09 10.75
N ASN A 25 -17.25 -8.96 10.96
CA ASN A 25 -18.69 -8.94 11.22
C ASN A 25 -19.49 -9.51 10.04
N LYS A 26 -19.15 -9.15 8.79
CA LYS A 26 -19.79 -9.69 7.59
C LYS A 26 -19.61 -11.22 7.51
N HIS A 27 -18.40 -11.72 7.74
CA HIS A 27 -18.12 -13.16 7.77
C HIS A 27 -18.87 -13.88 8.88
N TYR A 28 -18.98 -13.27 10.07
CA TYR A 28 -19.73 -13.83 11.20
C TYR A 28 -21.21 -13.99 10.86
N VAL A 29 -21.84 -12.95 10.30
CA VAL A 29 -23.25 -13.00 9.87
C VAL A 29 -23.44 -14.05 8.77
N MET A 30 -22.55 -14.09 7.77
CA MET A 30 -22.61 -15.08 6.69
C MET A 30 -22.48 -16.52 7.21
N GLY A 31 -21.60 -16.74 8.20
CA GLY A 31 -21.45 -18.04 8.87
C GLY A 31 -22.71 -18.49 9.59
N ASN A 32 -23.44 -17.56 10.21
CA ASN A 32 -24.69 -17.86 10.90
C ASN A 32 -25.85 -18.14 9.94
N VAL A 33 -25.93 -17.43 8.81
CA VAL A 33 -27.04 -17.57 7.84
C VAL A 33 -26.84 -18.74 6.90
N TYR A 34 -25.63 -18.90 6.37
CA TYR A 34 -25.33 -19.87 5.30
C TYR A 34 -24.48 -21.05 5.79
N GLY A 35 -24.01 -21.02 7.04
CA GLY A 35 -23.12 -22.03 7.61
C GLY A 35 -21.64 -21.70 7.45
N THR A 36 -20.80 -22.46 8.14
CA THR A 36 -19.34 -22.21 8.28
C THR A 36 -18.54 -22.30 6.98
N HIS A 37 -19.07 -23.03 5.98
CA HIS A 37 -18.37 -23.26 4.71
C HIS A 37 -18.22 -21.99 3.86
N LEU A 38 -19.20 -21.09 3.91
CA LEU A 38 -19.21 -19.87 3.08
C LEU A 38 -18.09 -18.89 3.47
N PRO A 39 -17.95 -18.45 4.74
CA PRO A 39 -16.84 -17.57 5.12
C PRO A 39 -15.47 -18.25 4.93
N MET A 40 -15.37 -19.58 5.08
CA MET A 40 -14.14 -20.31 4.77
C MET A 40 -13.76 -20.19 3.29
N ARG A 41 -14.73 -20.42 2.40
CA ARG A 41 -14.55 -20.28 0.95
C ARG A 41 -14.11 -18.87 0.56
N LEU A 42 -14.78 -17.84 1.06
CA LEU A 42 -14.39 -16.45 0.80
C LEU A 42 -12.97 -16.14 1.29
N LYS A 43 -12.58 -16.62 2.47
CA LYS A 43 -11.21 -16.46 2.98
C LYS A 43 -10.18 -17.15 2.07
N MET A 44 -10.50 -18.32 1.52
CA MET A 44 -9.64 -18.99 0.55
C MET A 44 -9.53 -18.20 -0.75
N GLU A 45 -10.65 -17.76 -1.32
CA GLU A 45 -10.68 -17.01 -2.58
C GLU A 45 -9.93 -15.66 -2.46
N THR A 46 -10.16 -14.91 -1.37
CA THR A 46 -9.42 -13.66 -1.10
C THR A 46 -7.92 -13.90 -0.96
N ASN A 47 -7.50 -14.97 -0.28
CA ASN A 47 -6.08 -15.30 -0.15
C ASN A 47 -5.45 -15.62 -1.51
N ILE A 48 -6.10 -16.45 -2.32
CA ILE A 48 -5.60 -16.80 -3.67
C ILE A 48 -5.47 -15.55 -4.53
N LEU A 49 -6.48 -14.68 -4.54
CA LEU A 49 -6.47 -13.46 -5.36
C LEU A 49 -5.48 -12.41 -4.87
N SER A 50 -5.18 -12.38 -3.56
CA SER A 50 -4.17 -11.47 -2.99
C SER A 50 -2.73 -11.80 -3.42
N GLN A 51 -2.47 -13.04 -3.84
CA GLN A 51 -1.13 -13.46 -4.25
C GLN A 51 -0.78 -13.03 -5.68
N VAL A 52 -1.78 -12.65 -6.48
CA VAL A 52 -1.60 -12.31 -7.90
C VAL A 52 -1.03 -10.89 -8.02
N SER A 53 0.29 -10.79 -8.15
CA SER A 53 1.01 -9.52 -8.31
C SER A 53 1.76 -9.45 -9.64
N ARG A 54 1.86 -8.22 -10.19
CA ARG A 54 2.72 -7.90 -11.33
C ARG A 54 4.19 -7.77 -10.88
N LEU A 55 5.08 -7.51 -11.84
CA LEU A 55 6.49 -7.19 -11.59
C LEU A 55 6.63 -6.08 -10.53
N PRO A 56 7.64 -6.15 -9.64
CA PRO A 56 7.92 -5.10 -8.69
C PRO A 56 8.14 -3.75 -9.38
N GLY A 57 7.48 -2.69 -8.89
CA GLY A 57 7.49 -1.36 -9.49
C GLY A 57 6.25 -1.04 -10.33
N ILE A 58 5.48 -2.06 -10.74
CA ILE A 58 4.18 -1.87 -11.38
C ILE A 58 3.08 -2.31 -10.40
N ARG A 59 2.11 -1.43 -10.18
CA ARG A 59 0.96 -1.71 -9.32
C ARG A 59 0.08 -2.79 -9.93
N SER A 60 -0.29 -3.80 -9.15
CA SER A 60 -1.37 -4.73 -9.50
C SER A 60 -2.70 -4.14 -9.05
N SER A 61 -3.66 -4.09 -9.98
CA SER A 61 -5.00 -3.58 -9.71
C SER A 61 -5.88 -4.54 -8.91
N HIS A 62 -5.47 -5.81 -8.75
CA HIS A 62 -6.19 -6.87 -8.02
C HIS A 62 -7.71 -6.88 -8.26
N VAL A 63 -8.15 -6.72 -9.52
CA VAL A 63 -9.58 -6.54 -9.86
C VAL A 63 -10.46 -7.63 -9.24
N GLY A 64 -10.06 -8.90 -9.35
CA GLY A 64 -10.84 -10.00 -8.75
C GLY A 64 -10.94 -9.91 -7.23
N LEU A 65 -9.88 -9.48 -6.53
CA LEU A 65 -9.91 -9.28 -5.08
C LEU A 65 -10.88 -8.15 -4.73
N ASN A 66 -10.83 -7.05 -5.48
CA ASN A 66 -11.72 -5.90 -5.28
C ASN A 66 -13.19 -6.27 -5.49
N THR A 67 -13.50 -7.10 -6.49
CA THR A 67 -14.86 -7.61 -6.72
C THR A 67 -15.35 -8.49 -5.57
N ILE A 68 -14.52 -9.39 -5.02
CA ILE A 68 -14.93 -10.19 -3.85
C ILE A 68 -15.18 -9.32 -2.61
N LEU A 69 -14.37 -8.28 -2.44
CA LEU A 69 -14.53 -7.33 -1.33
C LEU A 69 -15.66 -6.32 -1.56
N GLY A 70 -16.18 -6.19 -2.79
CA GLY A 70 -17.17 -5.19 -3.18
C GLY A 70 -16.63 -3.76 -3.19
N ARG A 71 -15.32 -3.59 -3.40
CA ARG A 71 -14.67 -2.26 -3.51
C ARG A 71 -14.77 -1.67 -4.92
N ASP A 72 -15.15 -2.47 -5.92
CA ASP A 72 -15.29 -2.03 -7.32
C ASP A 72 -16.54 -1.16 -7.58
N GLU A 73 -17.52 -1.18 -6.66
CA GLU A 73 -18.74 -0.37 -6.75
C GLU A 73 -18.62 1.00 -6.07
N THR A 74 -17.54 1.25 -5.33
CA THR A 74 -17.35 2.44 -4.49
C THR A 74 -16.05 3.16 -4.84
N ILE A 75 -16.04 4.49 -4.74
CA ILE A 75 -14.83 5.32 -4.93
C ILE A 75 -14.33 5.76 -3.55
N ASP A 76 -13.04 5.53 -3.28
CA ASP A 76 -12.37 5.85 -2.03
C ASP A 76 -11.41 7.05 -2.20
N PHE A 77 -10.87 7.57 -1.10
CA PHE A 77 -9.92 8.70 -1.13
C PHE A 77 -8.67 8.43 -1.97
N GLU A 78 -8.24 7.16 -2.00
CA GLU A 78 -7.05 6.70 -2.73
C GLU A 78 -7.19 6.82 -4.25
N ASP A 79 -8.43 6.79 -4.76
CA ASP A 79 -8.70 6.74 -6.19
C ASP A 79 -8.50 8.09 -6.88
N TYR A 80 -8.71 9.20 -6.17
CA TYR A 80 -8.64 10.55 -6.76
C TYR A 80 -7.54 11.44 -6.16
N LEU A 81 -7.01 11.14 -4.97
CA LEU A 81 -5.94 11.95 -4.34
C LEU A 81 -4.54 11.63 -4.85
N GLY A 82 -4.39 10.65 -5.74
CA GLY A 82 -3.11 10.30 -6.37
C GLY A 82 -2.12 9.73 -5.35
N LEU A 83 -2.09 8.41 -5.23
CA LEU A 83 -1.13 7.74 -4.34
C LEU A 83 0.31 8.02 -4.79
N PRO A 84 1.29 8.10 -3.86
CA PRO A 84 2.72 8.19 -4.21
C PRO A 84 3.17 7.07 -5.16
N GLU A 85 2.47 5.95 -5.08
CA GLU A 85 2.64 4.76 -5.93
C GLU A 85 2.18 4.94 -7.38
N ASN A 86 1.40 5.99 -7.68
CA ASN A 86 1.00 6.38 -9.04
C ASN A 86 1.92 7.48 -9.61
N SER A 87 3.00 7.82 -8.91
CA SER A 87 4.00 8.77 -9.40
C SER A 87 4.57 8.30 -10.75
N GLU A 88 4.71 9.22 -11.70
CA GLU A 88 5.33 8.98 -13.02
C GLU A 88 6.85 8.75 -12.92
N GLN A 89 7.40 8.69 -11.71
CA GLN A 89 8.81 8.45 -11.49
C GLN A 89 9.18 7.02 -11.91
N GLU A 90 10.08 6.93 -12.89
CA GLU A 90 10.62 5.64 -13.32
C GLU A 90 11.38 4.98 -12.17
N VAL A 91 10.99 3.74 -11.86
CA VAL A 91 11.66 2.90 -10.86
C VAL A 91 12.41 1.77 -11.55
N ASP A 92 13.65 1.52 -11.14
CA ASP A 92 14.41 0.37 -11.63
C ASP A 92 13.76 -0.96 -11.16
N THR A 93 12.98 -1.57 -12.05
CA THR A 93 12.26 -2.83 -11.80
C THR A 93 13.21 -3.99 -11.46
N ARG A 94 14.41 -4.02 -12.06
CA ARG A 94 15.41 -5.05 -11.78
C ARG A 94 15.92 -4.93 -10.34
N ALA A 95 16.30 -3.72 -9.93
CA ALA A 95 16.79 -3.49 -8.56
C ALA A 95 15.74 -3.86 -7.50
N LEU A 96 14.46 -3.54 -7.76
CA LEU A 96 13.35 -3.96 -6.89
C LEU A 96 13.18 -5.47 -6.84
N LEU A 97 13.32 -6.15 -7.98
CA LEU A 97 13.22 -7.61 -8.09
C LEU A 97 14.37 -8.28 -7.34
N GLU A 98 15.60 -7.85 -7.56
CA GLU A 98 16.77 -8.34 -6.84
C GLU A 98 16.63 -8.16 -5.32
N ARG A 99 16.08 -7.01 -4.88
CA ARG A 99 15.76 -6.79 -3.45
C ARG A 99 14.68 -7.73 -2.94
N LYS A 100 13.60 -7.93 -3.70
CA LYS A 100 12.50 -8.83 -3.33
C LYS A 100 12.97 -10.28 -3.16
N TYR A 101 13.90 -10.73 -4.01
CA TYR A 101 14.46 -12.09 -3.98
C TYR A 101 15.77 -12.20 -3.18
N GLY A 102 16.23 -11.13 -2.54
CA GLY A 102 17.41 -11.14 -1.66
C GLY A 102 18.75 -11.33 -2.37
N ILE A 103 18.83 -10.96 -3.65
CA ILE A 103 20.05 -11.07 -4.48
C ILE A 103 20.98 -9.88 -4.22
N THR A 104 20.43 -8.70 -3.93
CA THR A 104 21.21 -7.49 -3.61
C THR A 104 21.66 -7.45 -2.14
N PRO A 105 22.90 -6.99 -1.85
CA PRO A 105 23.37 -6.85 -0.48
C PRO A 105 22.53 -5.80 0.28
N PRO A 106 22.29 -5.99 1.59
CA PRO A 106 21.49 -5.07 2.39
C PRO A 106 22.11 -3.67 2.38
N THR A 107 21.29 -2.67 2.06
CA THR A 107 21.59 -1.26 1.78
C THR A 107 22.38 -0.51 2.88
N SER A 108 22.78 -1.16 3.97
CA SER A 108 23.66 -0.59 5.00
C SER A 108 25.07 -0.23 4.52
N LEU A 109 25.50 -0.72 3.35
CA LEU A 109 26.86 -0.51 2.82
C LEU A 109 26.94 0.50 1.65
N LEU A 110 25.82 0.94 1.08
CA LEU A 110 25.81 1.91 -0.02
C LEU A 110 24.96 3.12 0.37
N GLY A 111 25.59 4.29 0.36
CA GLY A 111 24.96 5.55 0.72
C GLY A 111 23.76 5.93 -0.15
N PRO A 112 23.05 7.03 0.19
CA PRO A 112 21.76 7.40 -0.39
C PRO A 112 21.76 7.64 -1.91
N SER A 113 22.92 7.67 -2.56
CA SER A 113 23.09 7.79 -4.02
C SER A 113 23.04 6.48 -4.81
N ALA A 114 22.87 5.32 -4.16
CA ALA A 114 22.68 4.03 -4.86
C ALA A 114 21.20 3.67 -5.09
N LEU A 115 20.29 4.55 -4.68
CA LEU A 115 18.90 4.53 -5.14
C LEU A 115 18.90 5.05 -6.57
N GLY A 116 18.73 4.14 -7.53
CA GLY A 116 18.45 4.45 -8.92
C GLY A 116 17.32 5.47 -9.01
N GLY A 117 17.74 6.70 -9.18
CA GLY A 117 16.97 7.91 -9.19
C GLY A 117 18.02 8.99 -9.39
N MET A 118 18.42 9.22 -10.63
CA MET A 118 19.09 10.47 -10.95
C MET A 118 18.24 11.58 -10.33
N PRO A 119 18.80 12.53 -9.56
CA PRO A 119 18.08 13.76 -9.32
C PRO A 119 17.89 14.39 -10.71
N HIS A 120 16.68 14.28 -11.27
CA HIS A 120 16.29 15.20 -12.31
C HIS A 120 16.45 16.59 -11.69
N LYS A 121 17.45 17.30 -12.21
CA LYS A 121 17.73 18.69 -11.91
C LYS A 121 16.39 19.42 -11.92
N PRO A 122 15.97 20.11 -10.84
CA PRO A 122 14.76 20.91 -10.91
C PRO A 122 15.00 21.99 -11.97
N SER A 123 14.39 21.82 -13.14
CA SER A 123 14.25 22.87 -14.15
C SER A 123 13.19 23.86 -13.68
N HIS A 124 13.41 24.46 -12.52
CA HIS A 124 12.78 25.71 -12.13
C HIS A 124 13.68 26.39 -11.09
N THR A 125 14.59 27.22 -11.58
CA THR A 125 15.29 28.22 -10.77
C THR A 125 14.23 29.18 -10.23
N GLN A 126 13.73 28.95 -9.02
CA GLN A 126 13.13 30.01 -8.23
C GLN A 126 14.16 30.46 -7.21
N MET A 127 14.71 31.65 -7.45
CA MET A 127 15.70 32.29 -6.59
C MET A 127 15.14 32.47 -5.16
N PRO A 128 15.96 32.33 -4.10
CA PRO A 128 15.53 32.69 -2.76
C PRO A 128 15.40 34.21 -2.68
N ARG A 129 14.20 34.71 -2.34
CA ARG A 129 14.03 36.10 -1.90
C ARG A 129 14.76 36.24 -0.57
N ALA A 130 15.89 36.92 -0.59
CA ALA A 130 16.62 37.32 0.59
C ALA A 130 15.79 38.35 1.38
N GLY A 131 15.65 38.09 2.69
CA GLY A 131 15.41 39.08 3.75
C GLY A 131 14.17 39.96 3.66
N ILE A 132 13.14 39.62 4.43
CA ILE A 132 12.31 40.62 5.14
C ILE A 132 12.09 40.08 6.56
N ALA A 133 12.29 40.98 7.53
CA ALA A 133 12.13 40.79 8.97
C ALA A 133 10.67 40.49 9.37
#